data_AF-A0A1S7TNP2-F1
#
_entry.id   AF-A0A1S7TNP2-F1
#
_cell.length_a   1.000
_cell.length_b   1.000
_cell.length_c   1.000
_cell.angle_alpha   90.00
_cell.angle_beta   90.00
_cell.angle_gamma   90.00
#
_symmetry.space_group_name_H-M   'P 1'
#
loop_
_entity.id
_entity.type
_entity.pdbx_description
1 polymer ?
#
loop_
_entity_poly.entity_id
_entity_poly.type
_entity_poly.pdbx_seq_one_letter_code
_entity_poly.pdbx_strand_id
1 'polypeptide(L)'
;MTGNRDDSLDERRKRLADELAKVKAEDEAEVRAETNAAETRKGFAMAVKLSSEFISAIVVGAMLGYLLDYFAGTTPWGMIVLLLLGFCAGVLNVLRSTGAVAKPPLLEKADRRDEGGKGGV
;
A
#
# COMPACT_ATOMS: atom_id res chain seq x y z
N MET A 1 37.80 26.76 46.49
CA MET A 1 36.34 27.00 46.60
C MET A 1 35.66 26.77 45.25
N THR A 2 35.75 25.55 44.69
CA THR A 2 35.19 25.21 43.36
C THR A 2 34.21 24.03 43.40
N GLY A 3 34.44 23.02 44.25
CA GLY A 3 33.60 21.80 44.32
C GLY A 3 32.09 22.04 44.41
N ASN A 4 31.63 22.94 45.28
CA ASN A 4 30.19 23.21 45.46
C ASN A 4 29.48 23.81 44.21
N ARG A 5 30.24 24.40 43.28
CA ARG A 5 29.68 24.95 42.03
C ARG A 5 29.55 23.87 40.97
N ASP A 6 30.51 22.97 40.90
CA ASP A 6 30.53 21.87 39.94
C ASP A 6 29.41 20.87 40.26
N ASP A 7 29.21 20.55 41.54
CA ASP A 7 28.11 19.67 42.01
C ASP A 7 26.72 20.21 41.58
N SER A 8 26.50 21.52 41.70
CA SER A 8 25.23 22.15 41.32
C SER A 8 24.99 22.19 39.80
N LEU A 9 26.05 22.25 38.99
CA LEU A 9 25.95 22.21 37.53
C LEU A 9 25.64 20.80 37.04
N ASP A 10 26.22 19.79 37.66
CA ASP A 10 25.97 18.40 37.31
C ASP A 10 24.55 17.96 37.67
N GLU A 11 23.99 18.43 38.80
CA GLU A 11 22.58 18.24 39.12
C GLU A 11 21.64 18.87 38.06
N ARG A 12 21.95 20.09 37.61
CA ARG A 12 21.17 20.78 36.57
C ARG A 12 21.26 20.08 35.23
N ARG A 13 22.45 19.62 34.83
CA ARG A 13 22.64 18.83 33.61
C ARG A 13 21.87 17.53 33.66
N LYS A 14 21.90 16.84 34.80
CA LYS A 14 21.14 15.60 35.00
C LYS A 14 19.63 15.85 34.88
N ARG A 15 19.13 16.89 35.55
CA ARG A 15 17.71 17.29 35.45
C ARG A 15 17.31 17.64 34.02
N LEU A 16 18.14 18.39 33.30
CA LEU A 16 17.90 18.74 31.90
C LEU A 16 17.97 17.52 30.98
N ALA A 17 18.88 16.59 31.22
CA ALA A 17 18.97 15.34 30.48
C ALA A 17 17.72 14.47 30.70
N ASP A 18 17.23 14.38 31.93
CA ASP A 18 15.99 13.66 32.27
C ASP A 18 14.77 14.32 31.62
N GLU A 19 14.72 15.66 31.60
CA GLU A 19 13.63 16.43 30.97
C GLU A 19 13.67 16.29 29.44
N LEU A 20 14.85 16.36 28.83
CA LEU A 20 15.05 16.14 27.40
C LEU A 20 14.71 14.71 26.97
N ALA A 21 15.06 13.72 27.81
CA ALA A 21 14.73 12.32 27.55
C ALA A 21 13.22 12.08 27.54
N LYS A 22 12.46 12.76 28.41
CA LYS A 22 11.00 12.68 28.43
C LYS A 22 10.38 13.31 27.19
N VAL A 23 10.77 14.55 26.86
CA VAL A 23 10.27 15.24 25.66
C VAL A 23 10.58 14.45 24.40
N LYS A 24 11.81 13.92 24.29
CA LYS A 24 12.19 13.08 23.15
C LYS A 24 11.38 11.80 23.05
N ALA A 25 11.08 11.15 24.19
CA ALA A 25 10.24 9.95 24.20
C ALA A 25 8.78 10.25 23.80
N GLU A 26 8.25 11.42 24.19
CA GLU A 26 6.93 11.90 23.78
C GLU A 26 6.89 12.21 22.27
N ASP A 27 7.87 12.96 21.76
CA ASP A 27 8.01 13.24 20.32
C ASP A 27 8.15 11.94 19.50
N GLU A 28 8.98 11.00 19.94
CA GLU A 28 9.16 9.70 19.28
C GLU A 28 7.86 8.87 19.31
N ALA A 29 7.08 8.94 20.38
CA ALA A 29 5.79 8.27 20.48
C ALA A 29 4.74 8.91 19.56
N GLU A 30 4.70 10.23 19.46
CA GLU A 30 3.81 10.97 18.56
C GLU A 30 4.14 10.69 17.10
N VAL A 31 5.41 10.83 16.70
CA VAL A 31 5.88 10.48 15.36
C VAL A 31 5.53 9.03 15.02
N ARG A 32 5.74 8.09 15.96
CA ARG A 32 5.38 6.68 15.74
C ARG A 32 3.87 6.48 15.59
N ALA A 33 3.05 7.19 16.38
CA ALA A 33 1.59 7.14 16.27
C ALA A 33 1.10 7.69 14.93
N GLU A 34 1.65 8.81 14.47
CA GLU A 34 1.35 9.40 13.16
C GLU A 34 1.77 8.46 12.01
N THR A 35 2.96 7.87 12.11
CA THR A 35 3.47 6.92 11.12
C THR A 35 2.58 5.70 11.03
N ASN A 36 2.18 5.13 12.17
CA ASN A 36 1.25 4.00 12.23
C ASN A 36 -0.13 4.37 11.66
N ALA A 37 -0.64 5.56 11.94
CA ALA A 37 -1.91 6.04 11.39
C ALA A 37 -1.83 6.24 9.86
N ALA A 38 -0.70 6.75 9.35
CA ALA A 38 -0.46 6.90 7.92
C ALA A 38 -0.38 5.53 7.22
N GLU A 39 0.35 4.57 7.78
CA GLU A 39 0.45 3.20 7.25
C GLU A 39 -0.92 2.50 7.27
N THR A 40 -1.70 2.65 8.34
CA THR A 40 -3.06 2.09 8.44
C THR A 40 -3.97 2.67 7.35
N ARG A 41 -3.93 4.00 7.12
CA ARG A 41 -4.70 4.65 6.05
C ARG A 41 -4.30 4.15 4.66
N LYS A 42 -2.99 3.98 4.39
CA LYS A 42 -2.50 3.44 3.12
C LYS A 42 -2.97 2.00 2.90
N GLY A 43 -2.86 1.15 3.93
CA GLY A 43 -3.32 -0.24 3.89
C GLY A 43 -4.82 -0.33 3.62
N PHE A 44 -5.63 0.50 4.28
CA PHE A 44 -7.07 0.59 4.03
C PHE A 44 -7.39 1.04 2.60
N ALA A 45 -6.75 2.11 2.12
CA ALA A 45 -6.97 2.61 0.76
C ALA A 45 -6.62 1.55 -0.30
N MET A 46 -5.54 0.81 -0.09
CA MET A 46 -5.16 -0.31 -0.95
C MET A 46 -6.19 -1.43 -0.90
N ALA A 47 -6.64 -1.83 0.29
CA ALA A 47 -7.65 -2.87 0.46
C ALA A 47 -8.98 -2.51 -0.22
N VAL A 48 -9.46 -1.26 -0.04
CA VAL A 48 -10.67 -0.76 -0.71
C VAL A 48 -10.50 -0.81 -2.22
N LYS A 49 -9.39 -0.29 -2.75
CA LYS A 49 -9.12 -0.31 -4.19
C LYS A 49 -9.13 -1.73 -4.74
N LEU A 50 -8.39 -2.63 -4.11
CA LEU A 50 -8.30 -4.04 -4.51
C LEU A 50 -9.66 -4.73 -4.49
N SER A 51 -10.45 -4.49 -3.44
CA SER A 51 -11.80 -5.05 -3.31
C SER A 51 -12.75 -4.51 -4.39
N SER A 52 -12.66 -3.21 -4.72
CA SER A 52 -13.49 -2.59 -5.76
C SER A 52 -13.15 -3.11 -7.15
N GLU A 53 -11.87 -3.29 -7.47
CA GLU A 53 -11.43 -3.84 -8.74
C GLU A 53 -11.93 -5.30 -8.89
N PHE A 54 -11.83 -6.10 -7.82
CA PHE A 54 -12.32 -7.47 -7.80
C PHE A 54 -13.84 -7.57 -7.97
N ILE A 55 -14.61 -6.80 -7.19
CA ILE A 55 -16.08 -6.79 -7.25
C ILE A 55 -16.55 -6.31 -8.62
N SER A 56 -15.89 -5.31 -9.20
CA SER A 56 -16.25 -4.80 -10.53
C SER A 56 -16.15 -5.88 -11.61
N ALA A 57 -15.09 -6.70 -11.59
CA ALA A 57 -14.92 -7.80 -12.54
C ALA A 57 -16.03 -8.86 -12.43
N ILE A 58 -16.45 -9.19 -11.20
CA ILE A 58 -17.55 -10.13 -10.94
C ILE A 58 -18.87 -9.55 -11.43
N VAL A 59 -19.19 -8.30 -11.09
CA VAL A 59 -20.44 -7.65 -11.50
C VAL A 59 -20.54 -7.55 -13.02
N VAL A 60 -19.45 -7.19 -13.70
CA VAL A 60 -19.39 -7.16 -15.16
C VAL A 60 -19.55 -8.56 -15.75
N GLY A 61 -18.87 -9.57 -15.22
CA GLY A 61 -19.01 -10.96 -15.66
C GLY A 61 -20.42 -11.51 -15.47
N ALA A 62 -21.06 -11.20 -14.34
CA ALA A 62 -22.44 -11.58 -14.05
C ALA A 62 -23.43 -10.86 -14.99
N MET A 63 -23.27 -9.55 -15.20
CA MET A 63 -24.14 -8.78 -16.09
C MET A 63 -24.04 -9.27 -17.53
N LEU A 64 -22.83 -9.51 -18.03
CA LEU A 64 -22.61 -10.08 -19.36
C LEU A 64 -23.13 -11.52 -19.47
N GLY A 65 -22.91 -12.34 -18.44
CA GLY A 65 -23.41 -13.72 -18.37
C GLY A 65 -24.93 -13.80 -18.42
N TYR A 66 -25.59 -12.93 -17.66
CA TYR A 66 -27.05 -12.84 -17.64
C TYR A 66 -27.60 -12.42 -19.01
N LEU A 67 -26.99 -11.42 -19.64
CA LEU A 67 -27.42 -10.94 -20.95
C LEU A 67 -27.24 -12.04 -22.01
N LEU A 68 -26.10 -12.76 -21.97
CA LEU A 68 -25.83 -13.87 -22.88
C LEU A 68 -26.85 -15.00 -22.72
N ASP A 69 -27.13 -15.42 -21.48
CA ASP A 69 -28.12 -16.46 -21.20
C ASP A 69 -29.53 -16.05 -21.66
N TYR A 70 -29.87 -14.76 -21.53
CA TYR A 70 -31.14 -14.22 -22.00
C TYR A 70 -31.29 -14.29 -23.54
N PHE A 71 -30.24 -13.94 -24.29
CA PHE A 71 -30.27 -13.96 -25.76
C PHE A 71 -30.13 -15.37 -26.33
N ALA A 72 -29.29 -16.22 -25.74
CA ALA A 72 -29.02 -17.56 -26.25
C ALA A 72 -30.11 -18.58 -25.87
N GLY A 73 -31.00 -18.25 -24.92
CA GLY A 73 -31.97 -19.19 -24.36
C GLY A 73 -31.32 -20.35 -23.61
N THR A 74 -30.00 -20.31 -23.41
CA THR A 74 -29.23 -21.27 -22.63
C THR A 74 -29.41 -20.94 -21.16
N THR A 75 -30.09 -21.80 -20.41
CA THR A 75 -30.10 -21.71 -18.95
C THR A 75 -28.76 -22.20 -18.38
N PRO A 76 -28.40 -21.84 -17.13
CA PRO A 76 -27.53 -20.71 -16.75
C PRO A 76 -26.04 -20.88 -17.15
N TRP A 77 -25.75 -21.57 -18.26
CA TRP A 77 -24.40 -21.95 -18.67
C TRP A 77 -23.50 -20.74 -18.98
N GLY A 78 -24.04 -19.71 -19.63
CA GLY A 78 -23.33 -18.47 -19.91
C GLY A 78 -22.99 -17.72 -18.63
N MET A 79 -23.92 -17.64 -17.67
CA MET A 79 -23.63 -17.11 -16.33
C MET A 79 -22.53 -17.89 -15.63
N ILE A 80 -22.54 -19.24 -15.66
CA ILE A 80 -21.50 -20.05 -15.00
C ILE A 80 -20.13 -19.78 -15.62
N VAL A 81 -20.01 -19.85 -16.95
CA VAL A 81 -18.73 -19.67 -17.64
C VAL A 81 -18.21 -18.24 -17.47
N LEU A 82 -19.06 -17.22 -17.61
CA LEU A 82 -18.64 -15.83 -17.49
C LEU A 82 -18.40 -15.39 -16.04
N LEU A 83 -19.07 -16.00 -15.05
CA LEU A 83 -18.69 -15.83 -13.64
C LEU A 83 -17.32 -16.44 -13.35
N LEU A 84 -17.06 -17.65 -13.82
CA LEU A 84 -15.75 -18.29 -13.64
C LEU A 84 -14.65 -17.48 -14.32
N LEU A 85 -14.88 -16.99 -15.54
CA LEU A 85 -13.96 -16.13 -16.27
C LEU A 85 -13.74 -14.80 -15.55
N GLY A 86 -14.82 -14.13 -15.11
CA GLY A 86 -14.76 -12.87 -14.37
C GLY A 86 -14.06 -13.02 -13.01
N PHE A 87 -14.28 -14.13 -12.31
CA PHE A 87 -13.56 -14.48 -11.10
C PHE A 87 -12.07 -14.70 -11.37
N CYS A 88 -11.72 -15.48 -12.40
CA CYS A 88 -10.33 -15.67 -12.82
C CYS A 88 -9.65 -14.33 -13.16
N ALA A 89 -10.32 -13.46 -13.92
CA ALA A 89 -9.83 -12.13 -14.25
C ALA A 89 -9.66 -11.25 -13.00
N GLY A 90 -10.60 -11.30 -12.05
CA GLY A 90 -10.51 -10.61 -10.77
C GLY A 90 -9.31 -11.10 -9.94
N VAL A 91 -9.13 -12.41 -9.81
CA VAL A 91 -7.99 -13.02 -9.09
C VAL A 91 -6.67 -12.63 -9.77
N LEU A 92 -6.59 -12.70 -11.11
CA LEU A 92 -5.40 -12.27 -11.85
C LEU A 92 -5.10 -10.78 -11.67
N ASN A 93 -6.12 -9.92 -11.62
CA ASN A 93 -5.94 -8.49 -11.35
C ASN A 93 -5.40 -8.26 -9.93
N VAL A 94 -5.92 -8.98 -8.94
CA VAL A 94 -5.44 -8.93 -7.55
C VAL A 94 -3.99 -9.38 -7.45
N LEU A 95 -3.65 -10.54 -8.03
CA LEU A 95 -2.29 -11.09 -8.04
C LEU A 95 -1.30 -10.17 -8.77
N ARG A 96 -1.75 -9.48 -9.82
CA ARG A 96 -0.96 -8.47 -10.53
C ARG A 96 -0.73 -7.24 -9.65
N SER A 97 -1.74 -6.76 -8.93
CA SER A 97 -1.63 -5.62 -8.02
C SER A 97 -0.73 -5.90 -6.81
N THR A 98 -0.66 -7.15 -6.34
CA THR A 98 0.26 -7.56 -5.26
C THR A 98 1.68 -7.89 -5.74
N GLY A 99 1.96 -7.82 -7.05
CA GLY A 99 3.29 -8.06 -7.62
C GLY A 99 3.67 -9.54 -7.79
N ALA A 100 2.72 -10.46 -7.63
CA ALA A 100 2.95 -11.89 -7.85
C ALA A 100 3.05 -12.28 -9.35
N VAL A 101 2.71 -11.35 -10.26
CA VAL A 101 2.87 -11.52 -11.71
C VAL A 101 4.08 -10.72 -12.18
N ALA A 102 5.15 -11.42 -12.57
CA ALA A 102 6.41 -10.82 -13.03
C ALA A 102 6.17 -9.80 -14.15
N LYS A 103 6.71 -8.59 -13.99
CA LYS A 103 6.72 -7.58 -15.06
C LYS A 103 7.54 -8.14 -16.24
N PRO A 104 7.02 -8.12 -17.48
CA PRO A 104 7.78 -8.60 -18.62
C PRO A 104 9.07 -7.77 -18.77
N PRO A 105 10.23 -8.39 -19.07
CA PRO A 105 11.55 -7.76 -19.10
C PRO A 105 11.71 -6.64 -20.16
N LEU A 106 10.67 -6.40 -20.97
CA LEU A 106 10.65 -5.36 -21.99
C LEU A 106 10.45 -3.95 -21.41
N LEU A 107 9.87 -3.81 -20.21
CA LEU A 107 9.73 -2.49 -19.57
C LEU A 107 10.99 -2.04 -18.82
N GLU A 108 11.84 -2.96 -18.36
CA GLU A 108 13.10 -2.62 -17.68
C GLU A 108 14.15 -2.02 -18.63
N LYS A 109 14.09 -2.36 -19.92
CA LYS A 109 14.94 -1.76 -20.95
C LYS A 109 14.49 -0.36 -21.37
N ALA A 110 13.21 -0.01 -21.19
CA ALA A 110 12.71 1.32 -21.49
C ALA A 110 13.11 2.33 -20.40
N ASP A 111 12.97 1.94 -19.13
CA ASP A 111 13.31 2.79 -17.97
C ASP A 111 14.81 3.14 -17.92
N ARG A 112 15.69 2.16 -18.21
CA ARG A 112 17.15 2.40 -18.30
C ARG A 112 17.58 3.26 -19.49
N ARG A 113 16.75 3.44 -20.52
CA ARG A 113 17.10 4.25 -21.70
C ARG A 113 16.88 5.74 -21.45
N ASP A 114 15.93 6.08 -20.58
CA ASP A 114 15.61 7.47 -20.24
C ASP A 114 16.56 8.04 -19.15
N GLU A 115 17.08 7.21 -18.25
CA GLU A 115 18.10 7.66 -17.27
C GLU A 115 19.50 7.89 -17.89
N GLY A 116 19.84 7.18 -18.98
CA GLY A 116 21.13 7.33 -19.67
C GLY A 116 21.28 8.60 -20.51
N GLY A 117 20.21 9.39 -20.71
CA GLY A 117 20.19 10.56 -21.59
C GLY A 117 20.42 11.91 -20.91
N LYS A 118 20.49 11.98 -19.58
CA LYS A 118 20.59 13.25 -18.81
C LYS A 118 21.97 13.56 -18.23
N GLY A 119 23.00 12.80 -18.60
CA GLY A 119 24.37 12.96 -18.08
C GLY A 119 25.36 13.70 -18.98
N GLY A 120 24.91 14.34 -20.07
CA GLY A 120 25.83 14.98 -21.00
C GLY A 120 25.25 16.20 -21.70
N VAL A 121 25.29 17.35 -21.02
CA VAL A 121 25.72 18.67 -21.55
C VAL A 121 26.28 19.47 -20.37
#